data_AF-A0A5D0W0I6-F1
#
_entry.id   AF-A0A5D0W0I6-F1
#
_cell.length_a   1.000
_cell.length_b   1.000
_cell.length_c   1.000
_cell.angle_alpha   90.00
_cell.angle_beta   90.00
_cell.angle_gamma   90.00
#
_symmetry.space_group_name_H-M   'P 1'
#
loop_
_entity.id
_entity.type
_entity.pdbx_description
1 polymer ?
#
loop_
_entity_poly.entity_id
_entity_poly.type
_entity_poly.pdbx_seq_one_letter_code
_entity_poly.pdbx_strand_id
1 'polypeptide(L)'
;MRRLAALTGLILAASLLAPLPVRAADTLPPWSENALREDVDIDALAASDEDPIEVLRPIGEELFKAKFTTLDGAGRPDATRAIVPTKARRRPSQVFQRLAGMDANGCSSCHNEPVIGGAGAFTANVFVSEGFESADFDTTDPQFSNERNTVAVQGAGLIELLGREMTTDLRRQRGDVLASARASGKPETIDLETKGVSFGSLTAYPDGTLDVSALDGVDDDLTIRPFSQKGVFASLRQFTVNAMNDHHGMQALERFGADWTGTADFDADDHGDEVSTGQISALVAFQATLPAPTRKAELPDIWQKAAEDGERLFSSIGCAACHRPALPLESLVFHDPGPFDTAGTLRQSDVDRTLALDLGTLAWVKALPRDDKGRVLVPLFGDLKRHTIADAANDTFGNELLAQRFVARDVFLTSELWGIGSTAPYGHRGDLTTLNEAILAHGGEGTDSRKAYAALSEDDQQAVIAFLRSLEIAE
;
A
#
# COMPACT_ATOMS: atom_id res chain seq x y z
N MET A 1 -42.79 11.49 -73.01
CA MET A 1 -42.16 10.55 -72.06
C MET A 1 -40.76 11.02 -71.70
N ARG A 2 -40.59 11.80 -70.63
CA ARG A 2 -39.30 12.00 -69.96
C ARG A 2 -39.58 12.15 -68.47
N ARG A 3 -39.22 11.12 -67.69
CA ARG A 3 -39.26 11.12 -66.22
C ARG A 3 -38.00 11.83 -65.73
N LEU A 4 -38.13 12.88 -64.93
CA LEU A 4 -37.06 13.38 -64.07
C LEU A 4 -37.06 12.54 -62.79
N ALA A 5 -35.93 11.87 -62.52
CA ALA A 5 -35.67 11.15 -61.29
C ALA A 5 -35.14 12.13 -60.23
N ALA A 6 -35.72 12.11 -59.05
CA ALA A 6 -35.24 12.83 -57.88
C ALA A 6 -33.97 12.14 -57.33
N LEU A 7 -32.89 12.89 -57.16
CA LEU A 7 -31.73 12.47 -56.37
C LEU A 7 -32.07 12.65 -54.89
N THR A 8 -32.30 11.54 -54.18
CA THR A 8 -32.22 11.50 -52.72
C THR A 8 -30.76 11.41 -52.30
N GLY A 9 -30.22 12.49 -51.74
CA GLY A 9 -28.92 12.50 -51.08
C GLY A 9 -29.00 11.72 -49.77
N LEU A 10 -28.18 10.67 -49.66
CA LEU A 10 -27.98 9.92 -48.44
C LEU A 10 -27.03 10.73 -47.53
N ILE A 11 -27.56 11.31 -46.45
CA ILE A 11 -26.72 11.90 -45.39
C ILE A 11 -26.12 10.72 -44.62
N LEU A 12 -24.82 10.49 -44.80
CA LEU A 12 -24.05 9.57 -43.96
C LEU A 12 -23.97 10.21 -42.56
N ALA A 13 -24.76 9.70 -41.62
CA ALA A 13 -24.56 10.02 -40.21
C ALA A 13 -23.23 9.36 -39.80
N ALA A 14 -22.18 10.17 -39.63
CA ALA A 14 -20.98 9.73 -38.95
C ALA A 14 -21.37 9.41 -37.50
N SER A 15 -21.59 8.13 -37.21
CA SER A 15 -21.65 7.62 -35.85
C SER A 15 -20.30 7.92 -35.20
N LEU A 16 -20.27 8.92 -34.32
CA LEU A 16 -19.19 9.13 -33.36
C LEU A 16 -19.10 7.85 -32.53
N LEU A 17 -18.19 6.95 -32.90
CA LEU A 17 -17.78 5.83 -32.07
C LEU A 17 -17.18 6.44 -30.79
N ALA A 18 -17.76 6.10 -29.63
CA ALA A 18 -17.15 6.42 -28.36
C ALA A 18 -15.73 5.82 -28.32
N PRO A 19 -14.73 6.53 -27.78
CA PRO A 19 -13.39 5.97 -27.63
C PRO A 19 -13.47 4.69 -26.80
N LEU A 20 -12.78 3.64 -27.24
CA LEU A 20 -12.68 2.39 -26.49
C LEU A 20 -11.82 2.63 -25.24
N PRO A 21 -12.22 2.08 -24.07
CA PRO A 21 -11.52 2.31 -22.82
C PRO A 21 -10.13 1.65 -22.79
N VAL A 22 -9.91 0.58 -23.54
CA VAL A 22 -8.62 -0.12 -23.63
C VAL A 22 -8.03 0.04 -25.03
N ARG A 23 -6.74 0.35 -25.09
CA ARG A 23 -5.97 0.51 -26.31
C ARG A 23 -4.77 -0.44 -26.24
N ALA A 24 -4.68 -1.36 -27.20
CA ALA A 24 -3.46 -2.15 -27.36
C ALA A 24 -2.33 -1.22 -27.86
N ALA A 25 -1.10 -1.50 -27.46
CA ALA A 25 0.08 -0.93 -28.08
C ALA A 25 0.09 -1.35 -29.55
N ASP A 26 -0.40 -0.46 -30.42
CA ASP A 26 -0.50 -0.72 -31.84
C ASP A 26 0.86 -1.22 -32.34
N THR A 27 0.87 -2.37 -33.02
CA THR A 27 1.98 -2.96 -33.79
C THR A 27 2.98 -3.91 -33.13
N LEU A 28 2.85 -4.29 -31.86
CA LEU A 28 3.78 -5.29 -31.28
C LEU A 28 3.39 -6.74 -31.65
N PRO A 29 4.33 -7.56 -32.17
CA PRO A 29 4.04 -8.97 -32.41
C PRO A 29 3.94 -9.76 -31.09
N PRO A 30 3.29 -10.94 -31.06
CA PRO A 30 3.13 -11.74 -29.83
C PRO A 30 4.44 -12.13 -29.14
N TRP A 31 5.54 -12.23 -29.91
CA TRP A 31 6.89 -12.52 -29.43
C TRP A 31 7.68 -11.26 -29.02
N SER A 32 7.05 -10.09 -28.94
CA SER A 32 7.70 -8.87 -28.44
C SER A 32 8.13 -9.06 -26.99
N GLU A 33 9.34 -8.57 -26.69
CA GLU A 33 9.91 -8.57 -25.34
C GLU A 33 9.38 -7.41 -24.48
N ASN A 34 8.60 -6.47 -25.05
CA ASN A 34 7.91 -5.44 -24.29
C ASN A 34 6.93 -6.01 -23.26
N ALA A 35 7.08 -5.55 -22.04
CA ALA A 35 6.15 -5.77 -20.94
C ALA A 35 4.89 -4.89 -21.07
N LEU A 36 5.04 -3.65 -21.54
CA LEU A 36 3.94 -2.70 -21.65
C LEU A 36 3.20 -2.91 -22.98
N ARG A 37 2.03 -3.55 -22.91
CA ARG A 37 1.27 -3.99 -24.10
C ARG A 37 -0.09 -3.34 -24.25
N GLU A 38 -0.69 -2.90 -23.16
CA GLU A 38 -2.02 -2.33 -23.13
C GLU A 38 -1.98 -1.04 -22.31
N ASP A 39 -2.79 -0.08 -22.73
CA ASP A 39 -3.05 1.16 -22.01
C ASP A 39 -4.56 1.34 -21.82
N VAL A 40 -4.94 2.07 -20.78
CA VAL A 40 -6.32 2.31 -20.40
C VAL A 40 -6.59 3.80 -20.37
N ASP A 41 -7.56 4.24 -21.16
CA ASP A 41 -8.12 5.58 -21.05
C ASP A 41 -9.09 5.61 -19.86
N ILE A 42 -8.61 6.11 -18.73
CA ILE A 42 -9.34 6.11 -17.46
C ILE A 42 -10.62 6.97 -17.50
N ASP A 43 -10.62 8.06 -18.27
CA ASP A 43 -11.78 8.94 -18.40
C ASP A 43 -12.85 8.26 -19.28
N ALA A 44 -12.43 7.61 -20.37
CA ALA A 44 -13.33 6.81 -21.20
C ALA A 44 -13.93 5.63 -20.41
N LEU A 45 -13.11 4.93 -19.61
CA LEU A 45 -13.59 3.84 -18.75
C LEU A 45 -14.56 4.36 -17.68
N ALA A 46 -14.24 5.46 -17.00
CA ALA A 46 -15.11 6.05 -15.98
C ALA A 46 -16.44 6.58 -16.57
N ALA A 47 -16.45 6.99 -17.84
CA ALA A 47 -17.64 7.42 -18.57
C ALA A 47 -18.46 6.24 -19.14
N SER A 48 -17.90 5.02 -19.17
CA SER A 48 -18.56 3.83 -19.69
C SER A 48 -19.49 3.17 -18.67
N ASP A 49 -20.26 2.17 -19.12
CA ASP A 49 -21.06 1.27 -18.27
C ASP A 49 -20.30 -0.02 -17.89
N GLU A 50 -19.01 -0.12 -18.25
CA GLU A 50 -18.18 -1.28 -17.93
C GLU A 50 -17.77 -1.29 -16.45
N ASP A 51 -17.67 -2.48 -15.85
CA ASP A 51 -17.16 -2.62 -14.49
C ASP A 51 -15.63 -2.40 -14.49
N PRO A 52 -15.10 -1.36 -13.81
CA PRO A 52 -13.67 -1.11 -13.79
C PRO A 52 -12.86 -2.28 -13.24
N ILE A 53 -13.40 -3.11 -12.34
CA ILE A 53 -12.69 -4.28 -11.82
C ILE A 53 -12.46 -5.30 -12.94
N GLU A 54 -13.47 -5.58 -13.75
CA GLU A 54 -13.37 -6.58 -14.82
C GLU A 54 -12.46 -6.14 -15.97
N VAL A 55 -12.32 -4.83 -16.19
CA VAL A 55 -11.40 -4.25 -17.18
C VAL A 55 -9.97 -4.17 -16.65
N LEU A 56 -9.77 -3.59 -15.47
CA LEU A 56 -8.45 -3.21 -14.97
C LEU A 56 -7.69 -4.35 -14.30
N ARG A 57 -8.39 -5.24 -13.57
CA ARG A 57 -7.75 -6.34 -12.83
C ARG A 57 -6.87 -7.24 -13.70
N PRO A 58 -7.32 -7.75 -14.88
CA PRO A 58 -6.47 -8.61 -15.70
C PRO A 58 -5.25 -7.87 -16.26
N ILE A 59 -5.40 -6.61 -16.68
CA ILE A 59 -4.28 -5.78 -17.16
C ILE A 59 -3.27 -5.56 -16.03
N GLY A 60 -3.76 -5.24 -14.83
CA GLY A 60 -2.93 -5.04 -13.65
C GLY A 60 -2.20 -6.29 -13.21
N GLU A 61 -2.85 -7.46 -13.31
CA GLU A 61 -2.23 -8.75 -13.00
C GLU A 61 -1.07 -9.05 -13.96
N GLU A 62 -1.26 -8.81 -15.26
CA GLU A 62 -0.20 -8.99 -16.25
C GLU A 62 0.95 -8.00 -16.03
N LEU A 63 0.66 -6.72 -15.75
CA LEU A 63 1.68 -5.73 -15.40
C LEU A 63 2.46 -6.10 -14.13
N PHE A 64 1.78 -6.64 -13.11
CA PHE A 64 2.41 -7.06 -11.86
C PHE A 64 3.36 -8.26 -12.07
N LYS A 65 3.00 -9.17 -12.97
CA LYS A 65 3.83 -10.31 -13.39
C LYS A 65 4.95 -9.92 -14.33
N ALA A 66 4.77 -8.85 -15.10
CA ALA A 66 5.66 -8.47 -16.16
C ALA A 66 7.10 -8.25 -15.66
N LYS A 67 8.05 -8.56 -16.54
CA LYS A 67 9.46 -8.28 -16.35
C LYS A 67 9.81 -7.11 -17.26
N PHE A 68 9.78 -5.90 -16.71
CA PHE A 68 10.10 -4.67 -17.44
C PHE A 68 11.49 -4.80 -18.07
N THR A 69 11.58 -4.35 -19.32
CA THR A 69 12.78 -4.46 -20.15
C THR A 69 13.28 -3.08 -20.54
N THR A 70 14.48 -3.04 -21.12
CA THR A 70 15.01 -1.80 -21.70
C THR A 70 14.19 -1.30 -22.90
N LEU A 71 13.26 -2.11 -23.45
CA LEU A 71 12.32 -1.68 -24.48
C LEU A 71 11.12 -0.93 -23.89
N ASP A 72 10.92 -1.03 -22.58
CA ASP A 72 9.85 -0.38 -21.84
C ASP A 72 10.33 0.90 -21.13
N GLY A 73 11.64 1.19 -21.13
CA GLY A 73 12.25 2.30 -20.37
C GLY A 73 12.93 1.87 -19.06
N ALA A 74 13.06 0.56 -18.79
CA ALA A 74 13.57 0.11 -17.50
C ALA A 74 15.05 0.44 -17.30
N GLY A 75 15.36 1.31 -16.33
CA GLY A 75 16.73 1.43 -15.82
C GLY A 75 17.13 2.74 -15.16
N ARG A 76 16.41 3.83 -15.39
CA ARG A 76 16.73 5.18 -14.86
C ARG A 76 18.18 5.66 -14.99
N PRO A 77 18.83 5.59 -16.16
CA PRO A 77 20.27 5.87 -16.27
C PRO A 77 20.69 7.28 -15.80
N ASP A 78 19.89 8.33 -16.06
CA ASP A 78 20.18 9.71 -15.60
C ASP A 78 19.23 10.22 -14.50
N ALA A 79 18.39 9.37 -13.88
CA ALA A 79 17.58 9.74 -12.74
C ALA A 79 17.94 8.92 -11.49
N THR A 80 17.55 9.42 -10.31
CA THR A 80 17.73 8.69 -9.06
C THR A 80 16.46 7.93 -8.68
N ARG A 81 16.59 7.03 -7.71
CA ARG A 81 15.46 6.34 -7.06
C ARG A 81 14.60 7.23 -6.15
N ALA A 82 14.96 8.51 -6.01
CA ALA A 82 14.27 9.41 -5.09
C ALA A 82 12.79 9.54 -5.47
N ILE A 83 11.95 9.65 -4.45
CA ILE A 83 10.52 9.86 -4.69
C ILE A 83 10.24 11.17 -5.41
N VAL A 84 11.05 12.21 -5.22
CA VAL A 84 10.98 13.44 -6.00
C VAL A 84 11.92 13.30 -7.20
N PRO A 85 11.47 13.61 -8.43
CA PRO A 85 12.32 13.53 -9.62
C PRO A 85 13.62 14.32 -9.43
N THR A 86 14.75 13.61 -9.47
CA THR A 86 16.08 14.20 -9.38
C THR A 86 17.02 13.51 -10.35
N LYS A 87 17.93 14.29 -10.95
CA LYS A 87 18.91 13.78 -11.91
C LYS A 87 20.10 13.15 -11.19
N ALA A 88 20.56 12.01 -11.69
CA ALA A 88 21.79 11.40 -11.23
C ALA A 88 23.01 12.26 -11.60
N ARG A 89 23.98 12.37 -10.70
CA ARG A 89 25.23 13.11 -10.97
C ARG A 89 26.18 12.34 -11.88
N ARG A 90 26.06 11.00 -11.89
CA ARG A 90 26.88 10.07 -12.67
C ARG A 90 26.00 8.88 -13.06
N ARG A 91 26.17 8.39 -14.29
CA ARG A 91 25.51 7.15 -14.73
C ARG A 91 26.10 5.96 -13.95
N PRO A 92 25.25 5.04 -13.44
CA PRO A 92 25.75 3.82 -12.82
C PRO A 92 26.49 2.97 -13.86
N SER A 93 27.57 2.31 -13.44
CA SER A 93 28.32 1.40 -14.32
C SER A 93 27.56 0.09 -14.61
N GLN A 94 26.58 -0.24 -13.78
CA GLN A 94 25.66 -1.37 -13.91
C GLN A 94 24.25 -0.91 -13.50
N VAL A 95 23.28 -1.07 -14.40
CA VAL A 95 21.88 -0.66 -14.17
C VAL A 95 21.11 -1.72 -13.34
N PHE A 96 21.44 -3.00 -13.56
CA PHE A 96 20.85 -4.12 -12.84
C PHE A 96 21.78 -4.57 -11.69
N GLN A 97 21.82 -3.76 -10.63
CA GLN A 97 22.54 -4.08 -9.40
C GLN A 97 21.72 -3.64 -8.19
N ARG A 98 21.64 -4.49 -7.16
CA ARG A 98 20.89 -4.22 -5.91
C ARG A 98 21.64 -3.28 -4.96
N LEU A 99 22.43 -2.40 -5.54
CA LEU A 99 23.12 -1.29 -4.90
C LEU A 99 22.41 0.00 -5.35
N ALA A 100 23.06 0.80 -6.19
CA ALA A 100 22.49 2.02 -6.78
C ALA A 100 21.50 1.79 -7.94
N GLY A 101 21.28 0.53 -8.35
CA GLY A 101 20.43 0.17 -9.48
C GLY A 101 19.06 -0.36 -9.04
N MET A 102 18.38 -1.05 -9.94
CA MET A 102 17.06 -1.65 -9.67
C MET A 102 17.15 -2.83 -8.70
N ASP A 103 16.18 -2.95 -7.79
CA ASP A 103 16.04 -4.12 -6.91
C ASP A 103 15.57 -5.35 -7.70
N ALA A 104 14.62 -5.14 -8.62
CA ALA A 104 14.04 -6.16 -9.48
C ALA A 104 13.32 -5.52 -10.67
N ASN A 105 13.19 -6.21 -11.79
CA ASN A 105 12.45 -5.71 -12.96
C ASN A 105 10.95 -6.06 -12.96
N GLY A 106 10.33 -6.33 -11.81
CA GLY A 106 8.89 -6.58 -11.75
C GLY A 106 8.42 -6.89 -10.33
N CYS A 107 7.16 -6.55 -10.03
CA CYS A 107 6.61 -6.67 -8.67
C CYS A 107 6.61 -8.13 -8.17
N SER A 108 6.21 -9.06 -9.05
CA SER A 108 6.22 -10.51 -8.79
C SER A 108 7.59 -11.14 -8.52
N SER A 109 8.69 -10.41 -8.71
CA SER A 109 10.03 -10.91 -8.33
C SER A 109 10.22 -10.96 -6.81
N CYS A 110 9.53 -10.08 -6.07
CA CYS A 110 9.64 -10.00 -4.62
C CYS A 110 8.31 -10.32 -3.92
N HIS A 111 7.17 -10.04 -4.55
CA HIS A 111 5.85 -10.31 -3.99
C HIS A 111 5.26 -11.61 -4.56
N ASN A 112 5.71 -12.76 -4.07
CA ASN A 112 5.44 -14.04 -4.74
C ASN A 112 5.27 -15.28 -3.85
N GLU A 113 5.50 -15.19 -2.55
CA GLU A 113 5.34 -16.33 -1.64
C GLU A 113 4.15 -16.10 -0.67
N PRO A 114 3.20 -17.04 -0.58
CA PRO A 114 3.12 -18.32 -1.30
C PRO A 114 2.55 -18.19 -2.73
N VAL A 115 1.91 -17.06 -3.03
CA VAL A 115 1.31 -16.74 -4.34
C VAL A 115 1.70 -15.32 -4.78
N ILE A 116 1.40 -14.97 -6.02
CA ILE A 116 1.63 -13.61 -6.54
C ILE A 116 0.91 -12.58 -5.66
N GLY A 117 1.62 -11.51 -5.33
CA GLY A 117 1.20 -10.51 -4.35
C GLY A 117 1.57 -10.86 -2.91
N GLY A 118 2.12 -12.06 -2.66
CA GLY A 118 2.56 -12.52 -1.34
C GLY A 118 3.77 -11.76 -0.79
N ALA A 119 4.31 -12.25 0.31
CA ALA A 119 5.58 -11.76 0.86
C ALA A 119 6.77 -12.28 0.02
N GLY A 120 7.98 -11.91 0.41
CA GLY A 120 9.21 -12.40 -0.21
C GLY A 120 10.19 -12.94 0.82
N ALA A 121 11.01 -13.91 0.42
CA ALA A 121 12.11 -14.40 1.23
C ALA A 121 13.13 -13.28 1.57
N PHE A 122 14.02 -13.54 2.53
CA PHE A 122 15.10 -12.58 2.89
C PHE A 122 15.93 -12.14 1.68
N THR A 123 16.15 -13.04 0.71
CA THR A 123 16.87 -12.72 -0.53
C THR A 123 16.13 -11.73 -1.42
N ALA A 124 14.85 -11.46 -1.20
CA ALA A 124 14.04 -10.48 -1.92
C ALA A 124 13.93 -9.13 -1.18
N ASN A 125 14.66 -8.94 -0.07
CA ASN A 125 14.68 -7.67 0.68
C ASN A 125 15.10 -6.48 -0.19
N VAL A 126 14.48 -5.33 0.01
CA VAL A 126 14.79 -4.07 -0.68
C VAL A 126 15.59 -3.13 0.23
N PHE A 127 16.35 -2.22 -0.37
CA PHE A 127 17.17 -1.26 0.35
C PHE A 127 16.59 0.15 0.25
N VAL A 128 15.78 0.54 1.23
CA VAL A 128 15.07 1.80 1.24
C VAL A 128 15.98 2.91 1.73
N SER A 129 16.21 3.93 0.91
CA SER A 129 17.05 5.07 1.25
C SER A 129 16.26 6.36 1.29
N GLU A 130 16.56 7.15 2.29
CA GLU A 130 15.92 8.43 2.53
C GLU A 130 16.73 9.57 1.92
N GLY A 131 16.14 10.29 0.97
CA GLY A 131 16.47 11.70 0.78
C GLY A 131 17.86 12.02 0.22
N PHE A 132 18.61 11.04 -0.30
CA PHE A 132 19.83 11.35 -1.03
C PHE A 132 19.53 11.55 -2.51
N GLU A 133 19.72 12.77 -2.99
CA GLU A 133 19.91 13.08 -4.43
C GLU A 133 21.12 12.34 -5.03
N SER A 134 21.98 11.78 -4.18
CA SER A 134 23.20 11.10 -4.59
C SER A 134 22.94 9.60 -4.70
N ALA A 135 22.83 9.14 -5.94
CA ALA A 135 22.79 7.72 -6.32
C ALA A 135 24.16 7.00 -6.16
N ASP A 136 25.18 7.66 -5.63
CA ASP A 136 26.57 7.16 -5.62
C ASP A 136 26.93 6.30 -4.37
N PHE A 137 25.96 5.89 -3.55
CA PHE A 137 26.24 5.14 -2.31
C PHE A 137 25.95 3.64 -2.45
N ASP A 138 26.73 2.84 -1.72
CA ASP A 138 26.45 1.42 -1.54
C ASP A 138 25.21 1.26 -0.65
N THR A 139 24.10 0.84 -1.24
CA THR A 139 22.80 0.76 -0.55
C THR A 139 22.72 -0.45 0.38
N THR A 140 23.70 -1.36 0.31
CA THR A 140 23.83 -2.45 1.29
C THR A 140 24.51 -1.99 2.57
N ASP A 141 25.15 -0.82 2.56
CA ASP A 141 25.66 -0.21 3.78
C ASP A 141 24.51 0.45 4.57
N PRO A 142 24.25 0.02 5.81
CA PRO A 142 23.16 0.53 6.63
C PRO A 142 23.29 2.02 6.97
N GLN A 143 24.43 2.65 6.71
CA GLN A 143 24.59 4.11 6.82
C GLN A 143 23.79 4.88 5.76
N PHE A 144 23.42 4.24 4.64
CA PHE A 144 22.76 4.91 3.51
C PHE A 144 21.36 4.37 3.19
N SER A 145 21.00 3.19 3.67
CA SER A 145 19.65 2.63 3.53
C SER A 145 19.27 1.68 4.66
N ASN A 146 17.97 1.50 4.84
CA ASN A 146 17.39 0.45 5.66
C ASN A 146 17.02 -0.75 4.79
N GLU A 147 17.52 -1.93 5.13
CA GLU A 147 17.14 -3.19 4.50
C GLU A 147 15.77 -3.64 5.02
N ARG A 148 14.83 -3.94 4.12
CA ARG A 148 13.46 -4.30 4.49
C ARG A 148 12.94 -5.49 3.72
N ASN A 149 12.22 -6.35 4.44
CA ASN A 149 11.55 -7.49 3.85
C ASN A 149 10.31 -7.10 3.06
N THR A 150 10.06 -7.86 2.00
CA THR A 150 8.93 -7.64 1.10
C THR A 150 7.65 -8.12 1.77
N VAL A 151 6.69 -7.20 1.92
CA VAL A 151 5.41 -7.46 2.57
C VAL A 151 4.37 -8.02 1.59
N ALA A 152 3.49 -8.86 2.09
CA ALA A 152 2.29 -9.28 1.38
C ALA A 152 1.36 -8.08 1.07
N VAL A 153 0.76 -8.06 -0.12
CA VAL A 153 -0.21 -7.02 -0.55
C VAL A 153 -1.65 -7.53 -0.58
N GLN A 154 -1.89 -8.75 -0.11
CA GLN A 154 -3.24 -9.33 0.02
C GLN A 154 -4.16 -8.45 0.89
N GLY A 155 -5.36 -8.18 0.40
CA GLY A 155 -6.35 -7.36 1.09
C GLY A 155 -6.04 -5.86 1.16
N ALA A 156 -5.03 -5.37 0.43
CA ALA A 156 -4.58 -3.97 0.50
C ALA A 156 -5.68 -2.95 0.17
N GLY A 157 -6.66 -3.30 -0.68
CA GLY A 157 -7.80 -2.42 -0.96
C GLY A 157 -8.66 -2.14 0.29
N LEU A 158 -8.89 -3.14 1.14
CA LEU A 158 -9.62 -2.97 2.41
C LEU A 158 -8.80 -2.18 3.43
N ILE A 159 -7.49 -2.42 3.48
CA ILE A 159 -6.55 -1.68 4.33
C ILE A 159 -6.58 -0.19 3.98
N GLU A 160 -6.52 0.16 2.70
CA GLU A 160 -6.58 1.56 2.28
C GLU A 160 -7.93 2.19 2.60
N LEU A 161 -9.04 1.48 2.37
CA LEU A 161 -10.38 1.98 2.70
C LEU A 161 -10.51 2.28 4.21
N LEU A 162 -9.97 1.41 5.08
CA LEU A 162 -9.90 1.68 6.51
C LEU A 162 -9.11 2.95 6.81
N GLY A 163 -7.91 3.09 6.22
CA GLY A 163 -7.08 4.29 6.36
C GLY A 163 -7.79 5.57 5.90
N ARG A 164 -8.54 5.49 4.78
CA ARG A 164 -9.33 6.61 4.25
C ARG A 164 -10.47 7.02 5.20
N GLU A 165 -11.21 6.05 5.73
CA GLU A 165 -12.30 6.31 6.70
C GLU A 165 -11.76 6.89 8.01
N MET A 166 -10.69 6.31 8.55
CA MET A 166 -10.04 6.79 9.78
C MET A 166 -9.49 8.21 9.60
N THR A 167 -8.84 8.50 8.47
CA THR A 167 -8.40 9.87 8.11
C THR A 167 -9.56 10.85 8.09
N THR A 168 -10.68 10.46 7.49
CA THR A 168 -11.87 11.31 7.41
C THR A 168 -12.44 11.60 8.81
N ASP A 169 -12.50 10.60 9.67
CA ASP A 169 -12.97 10.72 11.05
C ASP A 169 -12.07 11.64 11.90
N LEU A 170 -10.75 11.41 11.90
CA LEU A 170 -9.81 12.23 12.66
C LEU A 170 -9.83 13.70 12.21
N ARG A 171 -9.91 13.95 10.90
CA ARG A 171 -10.01 15.32 10.35
C ARG A 171 -11.34 15.98 10.69
N ARG A 172 -12.44 15.22 10.81
CA ARG A 172 -13.72 15.72 11.32
C ARG A 172 -13.61 16.12 12.79
N GLN A 173 -13.02 15.28 13.64
CA GLN A 173 -12.80 15.59 15.06
C GLN A 173 -11.96 16.86 15.25
N ARG A 174 -10.91 17.05 14.45
CA ARG A 174 -10.16 18.31 14.38
C ARG A 174 -11.04 19.51 14.03
N GLY A 175 -11.92 19.36 13.04
CA GLY A 175 -12.88 20.41 12.65
C GLY A 175 -13.84 20.77 13.79
N ASP A 176 -14.35 19.77 14.50
CA ASP A 176 -15.30 19.92 15.61
C ASP A 176 -14.67 20.65 16.81
N VAL A 177 -13.44 20.28 17.21
CA VAL A 177 -12.75 20.95 18.32
C VAL A 177 -12.35 22.39 17.96
N LEU A 178 -11.95 22.66 16.71
CA LEU A 178 -11.72 24.02 16.21
C LEU A 178 -12.99 24.88 16.26
N ALA A 179 -14.13 24.32 15.86
CA ALA A 179 -15.41 25.01 15.93
C ALA A 179 -15.83 25.28 17.39
N SER A 180 -15.62 24.31 18.28
CA SER A 180 -15.89 24.44 19.71
C SER A 180 -15.06 25.55 20.35
N ALA A 181 -13.73 25.57 20.12
CA ALA A 181 -12.84 26.58 20.67
C ALA A 181 -13.17 28.00 20.19
N ARG A 182 -13.56 28.14 18.91
CA ARG A 182 -14.02 29.42 18.35
C ARG A 182 -15.34 29.88 19.00
N ALA A 183 -16.26 28.97 19.24
CA ALA A 183 -17.56 29.29 19.85
C ALA A 183 -17.43 29.62 21.34
N SER A 184 -16.58 28.90 22.08
CA SER A 184 -16.40 29.09 23.52
C SER A 184 -15.47 30.26 23.87
N GLY A 185 -14.61 30.68 22.93
CA GLY A 185 -13.59 31.69 23.15
C GLY A 185 -12.46 31.23 24.08
N LYS A 186 -12.32 29.91 24.29
CA LYS A 186 -11.30 29.28 25.13
C LYS A 186 -10.63 28.11 24.39
N PRO A 187 -9.43 27.69 24.82
CA PRO A 187 -8.85 26.44 24.32
C PRO A 187 -9.75 25.25 24.66
N GLU A 188 -9.91 24.34 23.70
CA GLU A 188 -10.69 23.10 23.86
C GLU A 188 -9.81 21.91 23.46
N THR A 189 -9.91 20.80 24.17
CA THR A 189 -9.15 19.57 23.93
C THR A 189 -10.10 18.42 23.62
N ILE A 190 -9.74 17.58 22.66
CA ILE A 190 -10.45 16.34 22.33
C ILE A 190 -9.47 15.17 22.30
N ASP A 191 -9.91 14.01 22.78
CA ASP A 191 -9.22 12.75 22.56
C ASP A 191 -9.52 12.26 21.15
N LEU A 192 -8.48 11.99 20.37
CA LEU A 192 -8.61 11.49 19.00
C LEU A 192 -8.75 9.98 19.02
N GLU A 193 -9.89 9.48 18.56
CA GLU A 193 -10.15 8.05 18.45
C GLU A 193 -10.95 7.75 17.20
N THR A 194 -10.59 6.69 16.48
CA THR A 194 -11.42 6.18 15.39
C THR A 194 -11.34 4.67 15.33
N LYS A 195 -12.49 4.02 15.06
CA LYS A 195 -12.63 2.56 15.02
C LYS A 195 -12.08 1.84 16.27
N GLY A 196 -12.11 2.51 17.43
CA GLY A 196 -11.58 1.98 18.69
C GLY A 196 -10.05 2.01 18.82
N VAL A 197 -9.37 2.81 17.99
CA VAL A 197 -7.93 3.07 18.04
C VAL A 197 -7.71 4.53 18.44
N SER A 198 -6.93 4.75 19.51
CA SER A 198 -6.60 6.11 19.99
C SER A 198 -5.32 6.64 19.35
N PHE A 199 -5.35 7.92 18.96
CA PHE A 199 -4.26 8.66 18.35
C PHE A 199 -3.82 9.84 19.23
N GLY A 200 -4.01 9.73 20.54
CA GLY A 200 -3.66 10.76 21.51
C GLY A 200 -4.74 11.83 21.63
N SER A 201 -4.33 13.08 21.85
CA SER A 201 -5.25 14.22 22.03
C SER A 201 -4.82 15.43 21.22
N LEU A 202 -5.79 16.29 20.89
CA LEU A 202 -5.59 17.51 20.12
C LEU A 202 -6.23 18.69 20.85
N THR A 203 -5.46 19.76 21.03
CA THR A 203 -5.97 21.00 21.62
C THR A 203 -6.09 22.09 20.56
N ALA A 204 -7.26 22.71 20.44
CA ALA A 204 -7.50 23.83 19.55
C ALA A 204 -7.70 25.13 20.32
N TYR A 205 -7.16 26.22 19.78
CA TYR A 205 -7.29 27.56 20.34
C TYR A 205 -8.31 28.40 19.56
N PRO A 206 -8.94 29.43 20.17
CA PRO A 206 -9.95 30.25 19.51
C PRO A 206 -9.45 31.01 18.27
N ASP A 207 -8.14 31.24 18.16
CA ASP A 207 -7.49 31.88 17.01
C ASP A 207 -7.29 30.93 15.81
N GLY A 208 -7.62 29.64 15.98
CA GLY A 208 -7.48 28.61 14.96
C GLY A 208 -6.14 27.87 14.98
N THR A 209 -5.25 28.17 15.94
CA THR A 209 -4.03 27.39 16.14
C THR A 209 -4.33 26.04 16.83
N LEU A 210 -3.44 25.07 16.61
CA LEU A 210 -3.53 23.71 17.15
C LEU A 210 -2.26 23.40 17.95
N ASP A 211 -2.43 22.77 19.11
CA ASP A 211 -1.36 22.06 19.81
C ASP A 211 -1.51 20.57 19.55
N VAL A 212 -0.55 20.06 18.77
CA VAL A 212 -0.44 18.68 18.28
C VAL A 212 0.59 17.86 19.07
N SER A 213 1.18 18.42 20.14
CA SER A 213 2.26 17.76 20.88
C SER A 213 1.85 16.47 21.58
N ALA A 214 0.53 16.25 21.75
CA ALA A 214 -0.05 15.06 22.34
C ALA A 214 -0.67 14.11 21.30
N LEU A 215 -0.38 14.30 20.00
CA LEU A 215 -0.67 13.30 18.98
C LEU A 215 0.21 12.06 19.18
N ASP A 216 -0.34 10.90 18.88
CA ASP A 216 0.32 9.62 19.09
C ASP A 216 0.12 8.69 17.89
N GLY A 217 1.21 8.21 17.30
CA GLY A 217 1.22 7.26 16.20
C GLY A 217 0.66 7.76 14.85
N VAL A 218 0.45 9.07 14.68
CA VAL A 218 -0.04 9.72 13.45
C VAL A 218 0.67 11.06 13.22
N ASP A 219 0.78 11.49 11.95
CA ASP A 219 1.35 12.80 11.60
C ASP A 219 0.34 13.95 11.84
N ASP A 220 0.82 15.18 11.96
CA ASP A 220 0.03 16.40 12.24
C ASP A 220 -1.11 16.66 11.23
N ASP A 221 -1.02 16.09 10.03
CA ASP A 221 -2.04 16.21 9.00
C ASP A 221 -3.25 15.26 9.22
N LEU A 222 -3.15 14.39 10.22
CA LEU A 222 -4.12 13.38 10.63
C LEU A 222 -4.47 12.40 9.51
N THR A 223 -3.54 12.14 8.59
CA THR A 223 -3.67 11.13 7.55
C THR A 223 -3.16 9.80 8.07
N ILE A 224 -4.02 8.78 8.06
CA ILE A 224 -3.61 7.40 8.29
C ILE A 224 -2.95 6.89 7.02
N ARG A 225 -1.71 6.42 7.17
CA ARG A 225 -0.83 5.99 6.09
C ARG A 225 -0.55 4.49 6.28
N PRO A 226 -1.33 3.60 5.67
CA PRO A 226 -1.24 2.18 5.99
C PRO A 226 -0.17 1.44 5.20
N PHE A 227 0.58 2.12 4.32
CA PHE A 227 1.53 1.46 3.43
C PHE A 227 2.99 1.82 3.72
N SER A 228 3.85 0.83 3.44
CA SER A 228 5.19 0.60 3.99
C SER A 228 5.20 0.25 5.48
N GLN A 229 6.30 -0.38 5.92
CA GLN A 229 6.46 -0.80 7.32
C GLN A 229 6.50 0.38 8.31
N LYS A 230 6.85 1.60 7.84
CA LYS A 230 6.79 2.82 8.67
C LYS A 230 5.46 3.55 8.56
N GLY A 231 4.56 3.10 7.68
CA GLY A 231 3.30 3.76 7.39
C GLY A 231 3.51 5.17 6.85
N VAL A 232 4.21 5.34 5.71
CA VAL A 232 4.52 6.67 5.15
C VAL A 232 3.87 6.96 3.79
N PHE A 233 3.05 6.02 3.31
CA PHE A 233 2.25 6.18 2.10
C PHE A 233 0.76 6.03 2.43
N ALA A 234 -0.05 6.95 1.89
CA ALA A 234 -1.49 7.05 2.17
C ALA A 234 -2.35 6.19 1.23
N SER A 235 -1.83 5.81 0.07
CA SER A 235 -2.57 5.09 -0.97
C SER A 235 -1.69 4.07 -1.72
N LEU A 236 -2.35 3.06 -2.29
CA LEU A 236 -1.78 2.10 -3.23
C LEU A 236 -1.19 2.81 -4.45
N ARG A 237 -1.87 3.83 -4.98
CA ARG A 237 -1.36 4.65 -6.09
C ARG A 237 -0.03 5.30 -5.73
N GLN A 238 0.03 5.98 -4.57
CA GLN A 238 1.27 6.65 -4.14
C GLN A 238 2.42 5.65 -3.98
N PHE A 239 2.15 4.49 -3.38
CA PHE A 239 3.13 3.42 -3.20
C PHE A 239 3.59 2.84 -4.55
N THR A 240 2.65 2.49 -5.43
CA THR A 240 2.94 1.90 -6.75
C THR A 240 3.78 2.84 -7.61
N VAL A 241 3.45 4.13 -7.68
CA VAL A 241 4.27 5.12 -8.39
C VAL A 241 5.69 5.19 -7.80
N ASN A 242 5.83 5.12 -6.48
CA ASN A 242 7.14 5.06 -5.86
C ASN A 242 7.89 3.77 -6.22
N ALA A 243 7.24 2.61 -6.14
CA ALA A 243 7.84 1.32 -6.41
C ALA A 243 8.33 1.19 -7.85
N MET A 244 7.61 1.74 -8.84
CA MET A 244 8.05 1.80 -10.23
C MET A 244 9.42 2.52 -10.34
N ASN A 245 9.55 3.70 -9.71
CA ASN A 245 10.80 4.48 -9.73
C ASN A 245 11.82 4.12 -8.63
N ASP A 246 11.51 3.33 -7.63
CA ASP A 246 12.53 2.90 -6.68
C ASP A 246 13.09 1.56 -7.17
N HIS A 247 12.21 0.58 -7.24
CA HIS A 247 12.58 -0.83 -7.39
C HIS A 247 12.77 -1.26 -8.86
N HIS A 248 12.04 -0.67 -9.82
CA HIS A 248 11.87 -1.28 -11.16
C HIS A 248 12.51 -0.56 -12.34
N GLY A 249 13.15 0.57 -12.12
CA GLY A 249 13.74 1.39 -13.18
C GLY A 249 12.76 2.22 -13.99
N MET A 250 11.47 2.22 -13.64
CA MET A 250 10.40 2.73 -14.51
C MET A 250 9.82 4.07 -14.01
N GLN A 251 9.39 4.93 -14.93
CA GLN A 251 8.88 6.27 -14.65
C GLN A 251 7.38 6.41 -14.94
N ALA A 252 6.60 6.59 -13.88
CA ALA A 252 5.18 6.91 -14.03
C ALA A 252 4.98 8.37 -14.49
N LEU A 253 4.18 8.55 -15.53
CA LEU A 253 3.88 9.83 -16.16
C LEU A 253 3.39 10.88 -15.15
N GLU A 254 2.53 10.47 -14.21
CA GLU A 254 1.92 11.34 -13.20
C GLU A 254 2.91 11.99 -12.22
N ARG A 255 4.18 11.54 -12.22
CA ARG A 255 5.25 12.10 -11.39
C ARG A 255 6.49 12.52 -12.16
N PHE A 256 6.84 11.81 -13.22
CA PHE A 256 8.07 12.01 -13.97
C PHE A 256 7.85 12.64 -15.36
N GLY A 257 6.59 12.74 -15.80
CA GLY A 257 6.22 13.36 -17.07
C GLY A 257 6.41 14.87 -17.13
N ALA A 258 6.15 15.43 -18.31
CA ALA A 258 6.48 16.81 -18.66
C ALA A 258 5.80 17.87 -17.78
N ASP A 259 4.63 17.59 -17.23
CA ASP A 259 3.92 18.51 -16.34
C ASP A 259 4.67 18.75 -15.02
N TRP A 260 5.47 17.77 -14.57
CA TRP A 260 6.27 17.86 -13.35
C TRP A 260 7.73 18.20 -13.61
N THR A 261 8.30 17.63 -14.68
CA THR A 261 9.75 17.67 -14.91
C THR A 261 10.16 18.55 -16.10
N GLY A 262 9.20 18.97 -16.93
CA GLY A 262 9.44 19.72 -18.17
C GLY A 262 9.92 18.89 -19.36
N THR A 263 9.99 17.56 -19.23
CA THR A 263 10.39 16.62 -20.28
C THR A 263 9.54 15.35 -20.22
N ALA A 264 9.33 14.69 -21.37
CA ALA A 264 8.67 13.38 -21.42
C ALA A 264 9.63 12.23 -21.03
N ASP A 265 10.94 12.45 -21.16
CA ASP A 265 12.00 11.49 -20.87
C ASP A 265 12.90 12.11 -19.77
N PHE A 266 12.63 11.77 -18.51
CA PHE A 266 13.32 12.37 -17.36
C PHE A 266 14.59 11.62 -16.97
N ASP A 267 14.82 10.37 -17.37
CA ASP A 267 16.11 9.68 -17.14
C ASP A 267 16.99 9.55 -18.39
N ALA A 268 16.59 10.16 -19.50
CA ALA A 268 17.35 10.24 -20.74
C ALA A 268 17.77 8.87 -21.28
N ASP A 269 16.82 7.95 -21.29
CA ASP A 269 17.00 6.58 -21.79
C ASP A 269 16.39 6.36 -23.20
N ASP A 270 15.95 7.45 -23.83
CA ASP A 270 15.28 7.53 -25.14
C ASP A 270 13.84 6.97 -25.14
N HIS A 271 13.25 6.67 -23.97
CA HIS A 271 11.84 6.34 -23.79
C HIS A 271 11.13 7.46 -23.02
N GLY A 272 10.20 8.15 -23.70
CA GLY A 272 9.33 9.12 -23.05
C GLY A 272 8.03 8.48 -22.58
N ASP A 273 7.42 9.05 -21.54
CA ASP A 273 6.08 8.69 -21.05
C ASP A 273 5.91 7.18 -20.79
N GLU A 274 6.88 6.56 -20.11
CA GLU A 274 7.01 5.11 -19.98
C GLU A 274 5.76 4.42 -19.43
N VAL A 275 5.28 4.84 -18.24
CA VAL A 275 4.13 4.20 -17.57
C VAL A 275 2.98 5.19 -17.44
N SER A 276 1.87 4.88 -18.11
CA SER A 276 0.70 5.75 -18.17
C SER A 276 -0.09 5.78 -16.85
N THR A 277 -0.97 6.77 -16.69
CA THR A 277 -1.92 6.83 -15.56
C THR A 277 -2.87 5.62 -15.55
N GLY A 278 -3.29 5.14 -16.73
CA GLY A 278 -4.14 3.96 -16.89
C GLY A 278 -3.48 2.66 -16.50
N GLN A 279 -2.19 2.49 -16.81
CA GLN A 279 -1.41 1.33 -16.37
C GLN A 279 -1.21 1.34 -14.84
N ILE A 280 -1.00 2.52 -14.24
CA ILE A 280 -0.98 2.63 -12.77
C ILE A 280 -2.36 2.31 -12.19
N SER A 281 -3.46 2.78 -12.79
CA SER A 281 -4.82 2.41 -12.36
C SER A 281 -5.05 0.90 -12.44
N ALA A 282 -4.53 0.23 -13.47
CA ALA A 282 -4.60 -1.22 -13.61
C ALA A 282 -3.83 -1.94 -12.48
N LEU A 283 -2.59 -1.54 -12.20
CA LEU A 283 -1.81 -2.07 -11.07
C LEU A 283 -2.53 -1.87 -9.73
N VAL A 284 -3.05 -0.67 -9.48
CA VAL A 284 -3.82 -0.34 -8.26
C VAL A 284 -5.08 -1.20 -8.16
N ALA A 285 -5.81 -1.39 -9.25
CA ALA A 285 -7.00 -2.24 -9.28
C ALA A 285 -6.67 -3.71 -8.96
N PHE A 286 -5.58 -4.25 -9.51
CA PHE A 286 -5.12 -5.59 -9.19
C PHE A 286 -4.78 -5.71 -7.69
N GLN A 287 -3.93 -4.82 -7.17
CA GLN A 287 -3.54 -4.80 -5.76
C GLN A 287 -4.76 -4.64 -4.82
N ALA A 288 -5.69 -3.75 -5.15
CA ALA A 288 -6.87 -3.48 -4.33
C ALA A 288 -7.88 -4.65 -4.29
N THR A 289 -7.85 -5.52 -5.30
CA THR A 289 -8.80 -6.63 -5.45
C THR A 289 -8.23 -7.98 -5.00
N LEU A 290 -6.95 -8.05 -4.63
CA LEU A 290 -6.33 -9.24 -4.07
C LEU A 290 -7.08 -9.71 -2.82
N PRO A 291 -7.43 -11.01 -2.72
CA PRO A 291 -8.16 -11.55 -1.58
C PRO A 291 -7.45 -11.23 -0.26
N ALA A 292 -8.22 -10.85 0.75
CA ALA A 292 -7.69 -10.79 2.11
C ALA A 292 -7.24 -12.19 2.58
N PRO A 293 -6.14 -12.28 3.34
CA PRO A 293 -5.77 -13.50 4.04
C PRO A 293 -6.90 -14.02 4.95
N THR A 294 -6.91 -15.32 5.20
CA THR A 294 -7.98 -16.00 5.95
C THR A 294 -7.41 -16.95 7.00
N ARG A 295 -8.29 -17.63 7.74
CA ARG A 295 -7.88 -18.74 8.59
C ARG A 295 -7.88 -20.03 7.77
N LYS A 296 -6.91 -20.90 8.02
CA LYS A 296 -6.87 -22.27 7.48
C LYS A 296 -8.21 -22.98 7.68
N ALA A 297 -8.85 -23.35 6.58
CA ALA A 297 -10.18 -23.96 6.59
C ALA A 297 -10.15 -25.42 7.08
N GLU A 298 -9.09 -26.18 6.75
CA GLU A 298 -8.98 -27.62 7.02
C GLU A 298 -7.82 -27.94 7.96
N LEU A 299 -7.95 -27.56 9.24
CA LEU A 299 -6.99 -27.97 10.28
C LEU A 299 -7.46 -29.23 11.00
N PRO A 300 -6.56 -30.15 11.40
CA PRO A 300 -6.90 -31.23 12.32
C PRO A 300 -7.45 -30.69 13.65
N ASP A 301 -8.34 -31.42 14.33
CA ASP A 301 -8.99 -30.98 15.59
C ASP A 301 -7.99 -30.48 16.65
N ILE A 302 -6.82 -31.11 16.75
CA ILE A 302 -5.76 -30.70 17.67
C ILE A 302 -5.20 -29.31 17.34
N TRP A 303 -5.08 -28.97 16.05
CA TRP A 303 -4.65 -27.65 15.59
C TRP A 303 -5.74 -26.61 15.76
N GLN A 304 -7.00 -26.96 15.46
CA GLN A 304 -8.14 -26.06 15.67
C GLN A 304 -8.24 -25.65 17.13
N LYS A 305 -8.20 -26.62 18.05
CA LYS A 305 -8.24 -26.36 19.49
C LYS A 305 -7.06 -25.52 19.96
N ALA A 306 -5.84 -25.84 19.52
CA ALA A 306 -4.67 -25.06 19.87
C ALA A 306 -4.75 -23.61 19.36
N ALA A 307 -5.27 -23.40 18.14
CA ALA A 307 -5.46 -22.06 17.59
C ALA A 307 -6.55 -21.27 18.33
N GLU A 308 -7.67 -21.90 18.71
CA GLU A 308 -8.71 -21.26 19.52
C GLU A 308 -8.21 -20.88 20.92
N ASP A 309 -7.45 -21.76 21.56
CA ASP A 309 -6.84 -21.51 22.87
C ASP A 309 -5.78 -20.39 22.76
N GLY A 310 -4.96 -20.45 21.71
CA GLY A 310 -3.95 -19.45 21.39
C GLY A 310 -4.50 -18.06 21.13
N GLU A 311 -5.62 -17.92 20.42
CA GLU A 311 -6.26 -16.63 20.17
C GLU A 311 -6.79 -15.99 21.46
N ARG A 312 -7.37 -16.80 22.36
CA ARG A 312 -7.81 -16.31 23.68
C ARG A 312 -6.62 -15.87 24.50
N LEU A 313 -5.53 -16.65 24.50
CA LEU A 313 -4.28 -16.30 25.17
C LEU A 313 -3.70 -14.99 24.61
N PHE A 314 -3.55 -14.90 23.29
CA PHE A 314 -3.09 -13.72 22.56
C PHE A 314 -3.81 -12.43 22.99
N SER A 315 -5.14 -12.50 23.11
CA SER A 315 -5.94 -11.38 23.61
C SER A 315 -5.69 -11.11 25.09
N SER A 316 -5.66 -12.15 25.92
CA SER A 316 -5.53 -12.04 27.39
C SER A 316 -4.17 -11.50 27.85
N ILE A 317 -3.11 -11.76 27.09
CA ILE A 317 -1.74 -11.29 27.38
C ILE A 317 -1.44 -9.91 26.77
N GLY A 318 -2.42 -9.26 26.15
CA GLY A 318 -2.31 -7.88 25.68
C GLY A 318 -1.81 -7.70 24.24
N CYS A 319 -1.56 -8.77 23.47
CA CYS A 319 -1.13 -8.63 22.07
C CYS A 319 -2.19 -7.93 21.21
N ALA A 320 -3.47 -8.20 21.49
CA ALA A 320 -4.61 -7.61 20.77
C ALA A 320 -4.83 -6.11 21.02
N ALA A 321 -4.01 -5.46 21.87
CA ALA A 321 -4.08 -4.01 22.07
C ALA A 321 -3.68 -3.25 20.80
N CYS A 322 -2.60 -3.69 20.13
CA CYS A 322 -2.15 -3.14 18.84
C CYS A 322 -2.59 -4.06 17.68
N HIS A 323 -2.43 -5.39 17.82
CA HIS A 323 -2.86 -6.37 16.81
C HIS A 323 -4.35 -6.69 16.91
N ARG A 324 -5.19 -5.67 16.70
CA ARG A 324 -6.63 -5.74 16.90
C ARG A 324 -7.28 -6.72 15.92
N PRO A 325 -8.09 -7.70 16.39
CA PRO A 325 -8.60 -8.76 15.53
C PRO A 325 -9.33 -8.29 14.28
N ALA A 326 -10.11 -7.21 14.40
CA ALA A 326 -10.78 -6.61 13.25
C ALA A 326 -11.06 -5.13 13.45
N LEU A 327 -11.13 -4.39 12.33
CA LEU A 327 -11.65 -3.04 12.27
C LEU A 327 -12.92 -3.00 11.38
N PRO A 328 -13.98 -2.28 11.80
CA PRO A 328 -15.21 -2.15 11.01
C PRO A 328 -15.00 -1.19 9.84
N LEU A 329 -15.45 -1.57 8.64
CA LEU A 329 -15.39 -0.80 7.40
C LEU A 329 -16.79 -0.52 6.87
N GLU A 330 -17.07 0.74 6.54
CA GLU A 330 -18.41 1.21 6.15
C GLU A 330 -18.62 1.17 4.63
N SER A 331 -17.69 1.70 3.86
CA SER A 331 -17.73 1.74 2.40
C SER A 331 -16.82 0.67 1.79
N LEU A 332 -17.33 0.00 0.75
CA LEU A 332 -16.57 -0.96 -0.06
C LEU A 332 -16.24 -0.41 -1.46
N VAL A 333 -16.57 0.85 -1.73
CA VAL A 333 -16.27 1.49 -3.00
C VAL A 333 -14.88 2.11 -2.94
N PHE A 334 -13.95 1.51 -3.67
CA PHE A 334 -12.58 1.98 -3.82
C PHE A 334 -12.50 2.95 -5.01
N HIS A 335 -12.25 4.23 -4.72
CA HIS A 335 -12.02 5.23 -5.76
C HIS A 335 -10.54 5.30 -6.16
N ASP A 336 -10.28 5.31 -7.48
CA ASP A 336 -8.98 5.61 -8.08
C ASP A 336 -9.15 6.71 -9.16
N PRO A 337 -8.42 7.85 -9.07
CA PRO A 337 -7.60 8.25 -7.93
C PRO A 337 -8.40 8.44 -6.63
N GLY A 338 -7.73 8.24 -5.51
CA GLY A 338 -8.26 8.33 -4.16
C GLY A 338 -8.39 9.78 -3.64
N PRO A 339 -9.19 9.99 -2.57
CA PRO A 339 -9.46 11.33 -2.03
C PRO A 339 -8.27 11.98 -1.32
N PHE A 340 -7.23 11.20 -1.00
CA PHE A 340 -6.02 11.67 -0.30
C PHE A 340 -4.75 11.54 -1.15
N ASP A 341 -4.88 11.26 -2.45
CA ASP A 341 -3.76 11.36 -3.38
C ASP A 341 -3.29 12.81 -3.50
N THR A 342 -1.98 13.01 -3.57
CA THR A 342 -1.34 14.33 -3.46
C THR A 342 -0.56 14.70 -4.72
N ALA A 343 0.19 15.80 -4.67
CA ALA A 343 1.20 16.13 -5.66
C ALA A 343 2.13 14.94 -5.98
N GLY A 344 2.49 14.76 -7.25
CA GLY A 344 3.26 13.61 -7.74
C GLY A 344 2.45 12.31 -7.85
N THR A 345 1.13 12.39 -7.80
CA THR A 345 0.18 11.33 -8.17
C THR A 345 -1.00 11.99 -8.89
N LEU A 346 -1.74 11.22 -9.66
CA LEU A 346 -3.02 11.61 -10.24
C LEU A 346 -4.02 11.87 -9.12
N ARG A 347 -4.68 13.03 -9.11
CA ARG A 347 -5.65 13.41 -8.08
C ARG A 347 -7.06 13.42 -8.65
N GLN A 348 -8.06 13.37 -7.79
CA GLN A 348 -9.47 13.48 -8.20
C GLN A 348 -9.78 14.79 -8.95
N SER A 349 -9.02 15.86 -8.70
CA SER A 349 -9.15 17.13 -9.42
C SER A 349 -8.60 17.11 -10.83
N ASP A 350 -7.81 16.09 -11.17
CA ASP A 350 -7.09 15.98 -12.45
C ASP A 350 -7.85 15.10 -13.46
N VAL A 351 -8.98 14.51 -13.05
CA VAL A 351 -9.84 13.64 -13.88
C VAL A 351 -11.27 14.16 -13.91
N ASP A 352 -12.01 13.86 -14.98
CA ASP A 352 -13.41 14.28 -15.10
C ASP A 352 -14.31 13.48 -14.15
N ARG A 353 -14.02 12.19 -14.00
CA ARG A 353 -14.71 11.28 -13.10
C ARG A 353 -13.75 10.23 -12.56
N THR A 354 -13.80 9.99 -11.26
CA THR A 354 -13.00 8.93 -10.64
C THR A 354 -13.57 7.55 -10.96
N LEU A 355 -12.69 6.58 -11.16
CA LEU A 355 -13.08 5.18 -11.25
C LEU A 355 -13.63 4.75 -9.88
N ALA A 356 -14.65 3.91 -9.89
CA ALA A 356 -15.27 3.38 -8.69
C ALA A 356 -15.26 1.85 -8.76
N LEU A 357 -14.36 1.23 -8.02
CA LEU A 357 -14.22 -0.22 -7.92
C LEU A 357 -15.05 -0.67 -6.71
N ASP A 358 -16.21 -1.29 -6.96
CA ASP A 358 -17.04 -1.82 -5.87
C ASP A 358 -16.49 -3.18 -5.40
N LEU A 359 -15.64 -3.16 -4.38
CA LEU A 359 -15.06 -4.38 -3.80
C LEU A 359 -16.14 -5.27 -3.19
N GLY A 360 -17.32 -4.73 -2.86
CA GLY A 360 -18.47 -5.48 -2.35
C GLY A 360 -19.05 -6.47 -3.36
N THR A 361 -18.69 -6.37 -4.64
CA THR A 361 -19.05 -7.34 -5.68
C THR A 361 -18.25 -8.65 -5.58
N LEU A 362 -17.04 -8.61 -5.01
CA LEU A 362 -16.11 -9.73 -4.92
C LEU A 362 -16.61 -10.79 -3.94
N ALA A 363 -16.54 -12.07 -4.33
CA ALA A 363 -17.04 -13.18 -3.53
C ALA A 363 -16.37 -13.27 -2.16
N TRP A 364 -15.06 -13.04 -2.09
CA TRP A 364 -14.29 -13.10 -0.86
C TRP A 364 -14.65 -11.96 0.11
N VAL A 365 -14.96 -10.74 -0.40
CA VAL A 365 -15.43 -9.62 0.42
C VAL A 365 -16.83 -9.90 0.98
N LYS A 366 -17.72 -10.51 0.17
CA LYS A 366 -19.06 -10.92 0.63
C LYS A 366 -19.02 -11.97 1.75
N ALA A 367 -17.99 -12.80 1.78
CA ALA A 367 -17.80 -13.82 2.80
C ALA A 367 -17.27 -13.28 4.13
N LEU A 368 -16.77 -12.02 4.16
CA LEU A 368 -16.27 -11.42 5.40
C LEU A 368 -17.40 -11.20 6.41
N PRO A 369 -17.12 -11.37 7.71
CA PRO A 369 -18.10 -11.14 8.76
C PRO A 369 -18.55 -9.69 8.76
N ARG A 370 -19.80 -9.46 9.20
CA ARG A 370 -20.37 -8.13 9.39
C ARG A 370 -20.81 -7.96 10.84
N ASP A 371 -20.74 -6.72 11.32
CA ASP A 371 -21.31 -6.38 12.61
C ASP A 371 -22.83 -6.17 12.55
N ASP A 372 -23.42 -5.84 13.69
CA ASP A 372 -24.85 -5.55 13.85
C ASP A 372 -25.34 -4.33 13.04
N LYS A 373 -24.43 -3.47 12.61
CA LYS A 373 -24.69 -2.30 11.75
C LYS A 373 -24.48 -2.60 10.26
N GLY A 374 -24.11 -3.83 9.90
CA GLY A 374 -23.88 -4.27 8.53
C GLY A 374 -22.50 -3.86 7.98
N ARG A 375 -21.61 -3.30 8.80
CA ARG A 375 -20.24 -2.93 8.40
C ARG A 375 -19.40 -4.19 8.26
N VAL A 376 -18.51 -4.22 7.28
CA VAL A 376 -17.58 -5.36 7.11
C VAL A 376 -16.55 -5.31 8.23
N LEU A 377 -16.33 -6.43 8.92
CA LEU A 377 -15.26 -6.59 9.89
C LEU A 377 -14.03 -7.11 9.16
N VAL A 378 -13.08 -6.20 8.87
CA VAL A 378 -11.83 -6.52 8.18
C VAL A 378 -10.87 -7.17 9.17
N PRO A 379 -10.50 -8.45 9.03
CA PRO A 379 -9.80 -9.20 10.07
C PRO A 379 -8.28 -9.01 9.99
N LEU A 380 -7.78 -7.77 9.93
CA LEU A 380 -6.37 -7.47 9.65
C LEU A 380 -5.38 -7.83 10.77
N PHE A 381 -5.85 -8.01 12.01
CA PHE A 381 -4.96 -8.17 13.18
C PHE A 381 -3.93 -7.04 13.32
N GLY A 382 -4.45 -5.80 13.27
CA GLY A 382 -3.68 -4.56 13.26
C GLY A 382 -4.61 -3.37 13.50
N ASP A 383 -4.02 -2.21 13.75
CA ASP A 383 -4.74 -0.97 14.11
C ASP A 383 -4.41 0.24 13.23
N LEU A 384 -3.56 0.04 12.22
CA LEU A 384 -3.08 1.07 11.29
C LEU A 384 -2.40 2.27 11.99
N LYS A 385 -1.90 2.06 13.22
CA LYS A 385 -1.19 3.06 14.01
C LYS A 385 0.31 2.73 14.07
N ARG A 386 1.13 3.77 14.22
CA ARG A 386 2.56 3.60 14.49
C ARG A 386 2.84 3.49 15.97
N HIS A 387 3.76 2.61 16.34
CA HIS A 387 4.17 2.32 17.71
C HIS A 387 5.69 2.31 17.84
N THR A 388 6.19 2.67 19.03
CA THR A 388 7.57 2.43 19.40
C THR A 388 7.76 0.94 19.69
N ILE A 389 8.54 0.23 18.87
CA ILE A 389 8.67 -1.24 18.92
C ILE A 389 9.98 -1.74 19.53
N ALA A 390 10.83 -0.83 20.00
CA ALA A 390 12.12 -1.14 20.59
C ALA A 390 12.39 -0.28 21.83
N ASP A 391 13.22 -0.79 22.74
CA ASP A 391 13.69 -0.05 23.90
C ASP A 391 15.12 -0.47 24.28
N ALA A 392 15.69 0.16 25.31
CA ALA A 392 17.07 -0.13 25.73
C ALA A 392 17.27 -1.57 26.27
N ALA A 393 16.19 -2.26 26.68
CA ALA A 393 16.25 -3.63 27.14
C ALA A 393 16.04 -4.64 26.00
N ASN A 394 15.35 -4.26 24.93
CA ASN A 394 15.17 -5.05 23.73
C ASN A 394 15.19 -4.19 22.47
N ASP A 395 16.33 -4.16 21.79
CA ASP A 395 16.61 -3.35 20.62
C ASP A 395 16.60 -4.15 19.31
N THR A 396 16.14 -5.41 19.33
CA THR A 396 16.16 -6.30 18.16
C THR A 396 15.44 -5.67 16.96
N PHE A 397 14.29 -5.03 17.18
CA PHE A 397 13.58 -4.27 16.14
C PHE A 397 14.06 -2.81 15.98
N GLY A 398 14.90 -2.31 16.89
CA GLY A 398 15.52 -0.98 16.83
C GLY A 398 16.79 -0.95 15.97
N ASN A 399 16.83 -1.78 14.93
CA ASN A 399 18.05 -2.07 14.14
C ASN A 399 18.23 -1.15 12.91
N GLU A 400 17.31 -0.23 12.63
CA GLU A 400 17.46 0.78 11.59
C GLU A 400 18.36 1.94 12.07
N LEU A 401 19.24 2.44 11.19
CA LEU A 401 20.09 3.60 11.48
C LEU A 401 19.49 4.92 11.00
N LEU A 402 18.53 4.84 10.08
CA LEU A 402 17.90 5.99 9.44
C LEU A 402 16.42 6.06 9.80
N ALA A 403 15.95 7.27 10.11
CA ALA A 403 14.53 7.57 10.17
C ALA A 403 13.90 7.40 8.78
N GLN A 404 12.55 7.27 8.69
CA GLN A 404 11.84 7.36 7.42
C GLN A 404 10.80 8.49 7.40
N ARG A 405 10.97 9.53 6.57
CA ARG A 405 10.03 10.66 6.39
C ARG A 405 9.55 11.21 7.74
N PHE A 406 10.52 11.52 8.60
CA PHE A 406 10.32 11.99 9.98
C PHE A 406 9.80 10.95 10.99
N VAL A 407 9.54 9.71 10.57
CA VAL A 407 9.25 8.60 11.49
C VAL A 407 10.56 8.07 12.07
N ALA A 408 10.66 8.04 13.40
CA ALA A 408 11.86 7.61 14.10
C ALA A 408 12.24 6.14 13.78
N ARG A 409 13.52 5.81 13.97
CA ARG A 409 14.10 4.50 13.63
C ARG A 409 13.45 3.32 14.34
N ASP A 410 12.90 3.54 15.52
CA ASP A 410 12.25 2.57 16.41
C ASP A 410 10.72 2.63 16.37
N VAL A 411 10.15 3.49 15.53
CA VAL A 411 8.70 3.64 15.35
C VAL A 411 8.26 2.99 14.05
N PHE A 412 7.29 2.10 14.09
CA PHE A 412 6.78 1.36 12.93
C PHE A 412 5.26 1.21 12.98
N LEU A 413 4.64 0.99 11.83
CA LEU A 413 3.23 0.59 11.75
C LEU A 413 3.06 -0.79 12.41
N THR A 414 1.94 -1.02 13.10
CA THR A 414 1.57 -2.37 13.52
C THR A 414 1.45 -3.28 12.31
N SER A 415 2.25 -4.34 12.25
CA SER A 415 2.15 -5.33 11.17
C SER A 415 0.79 -6.04 11.20
N GLU A 416 0.11 -6.12 10.06
CA GLU A 416 -1.14 -6.86 9.89
C GLU A 416 -0.88 -8.37 9.92
N LEU A 417 -1.34 -9.07 10.96
CA LEU A 417 -1.03 -10.48 11.16
C LEU A 417 -1.92 -11.44 10.38
N TRP A 418 -2.93 -10.94 9.64
CA TRP A 418 -3.95 -11.76 9.00
C TRP A 418 -3.46 -12.83 8.00
N GLY A 419 -2.20 -12.76 7.55
CA GLY A 419 -1.54 -13.79 6.74
C GLY A 419 -0.20 -14.29 7.29
N ILE A 420 0.14 -13.98 8.55
CA ILE A 420 1.50 -14.14 9.10
C ILE A 420 2.02 -15.58 9.03
N GLY A 421 1.14 -16.59 9.05
CA GLY A 421 1.50 -18.00 8.93
C GLY A 421 2.04 -18.40 7.55
N SER A 422 1.91 -17.53 6.54
CA SER A 422 2.39 -17.74 5.16
C SER A 422 3.53 -16.80 4.75
N THR A 423 3.99 -15.91 5.63
CA THR A 423 4.91 -14.80 5.27
C THR A 423 6.22 -14.83 6.04
N ALA A 424 6.71 -16.02 6.41
CA ALA A 424 8.06 -16.14 6.95
C ALA A 424 9.09 -15.72 5.87
N PRO A 425 10.24 -15.13 6.24
CA PRO A 425 10.72 -14.85 7.60
C PRO A 425 10.10 -13.57 8.21
N TYR A 426 10.36 -13.33 9.50
CA TYR A 426 9.64 -12.33 10.30
C TYR A 426 10.50 -11.12 10.68
N GLY A 427 9.82 -10.07 11.14
CA GLY A 427 10.42 -8.77 11.44
C GLY A 427 10.48 -7.88 10.21
N HIS A 428 10.62 -6.58 10.41
CA HIS A 428 10.65 -5.60 9.31
C HIS A 428 11.84 -5.83 8.34
N ARG A 429 12.92 -6.44 8.83
CA ARG A 429 14.07 -6.89 8.03
C ARG A 429 13.97 -8.34 7.52
N GLY A 430 13.05 -9.14 8.04
CA GLY A 430 12.90 -10.55 7.63
C GLY A 430 14.06 -11.45 8.09
N ASP A 431 14.77 -11.11 9.16
CA ASP A 431 15.91 -11.88 9.67
C ASP A 431 15.59 -12.76 10.89
N LEU A 432 14.31 -12.82 11.30
CA LEU A 432 13.83 -13.71 12.35
C LEU A 432 13.16 -14.95 11.73
N THR A 433 13.55 -16.14 12.17
CA THR A 433 13.15 -17.39 11.50
C THR A 433 11.91 -18.03 12.11
N THR A 434 11.52 -17.60 13.31
CA THR A 434 10.34 -18.12 14.00
C THR A 434 9.44 -17.00 14.54
N LEU A 435 8.15 -17.30 14.65
CA LEU A 435 7.19 -16.42 15.31
C LEU A 435 7.55 -16.19 16.78
N ASN A 436 8.11 -17.20 17.46
CA ASN A 436 8.55 -17.06 18.84
C ASN A 436 9.69 -16.04 18.98
N GLU A 437 10.68 -16.07 18.08
CA GLU A 437 11.74 -15.05 18.01
C GLU A 437 11.13 -13.66 17.78
N ALA A 438 10.20 -13.52 16.83
CA ALA A 438 9.52 -12.25 16.55
C ALA A 438 8.74 -11.72 17.76
N ILE A 439 8.00 -12.57 18.47
CA ILE A 439 7.27 -12.17 19.68
C ILE A 439 8.28 -11.71 20.76
N LEU A 440 9.33 -12.49 21.00
CA LEU A 440 10.34 -12.16 22.00
C LEU A 440 11.20 -10.94 21.64
N ALA A 441 11.24 -10.52 20.37
CA ALA A 441 11.94 -9.34 19.89
C ALA A 441 11.21 -8.01 20.17
N HIS A 442 9.93 -8.04 20.56
CA HIS A 442 9.18 -6.82 20.86
C HIS A 442 9.79 -6.05 22.02
N GLY A 443 10.03 -4.75 21.84
CA GLY A 443 10.36 -3.78 22.89
C GLY A 443 9.37 -2.61 22.89
N GLY A 444 9.70 -1.55 23.60
CA GLY A 444 8.91 -0.31 23.63
C GLY A 444 7.51 -0.55 24.17
N GLU A 445 6.50 -0.16 23.40
CA GLU A 445 5.08 -0.34 23.74
C GLU A 445 4.68 -1.83 23.80
N GLY A 446 5.42 -2.72 23.13
CA GLY A 446 5.18 -4.17 23.17
C GLY A 446 5.80 -4.89 24.38
N THR A 447 6.56 -4.20 25.24
CA THR A 447 7.36 -4.85 26.29
C THR A 447 6.52 -5.64 27.31
N ASP A 448 5.35 -5.15 27.69
CA ASP A 448 4.50 -5.81 28.68
C ASP A 448 3.83 -7.06 28.10
N SER A 449 3.30 -6.98 26.87
CA SER A 449 2.73 -8.13 26.17
C SER A 449 3.78 -9.21 25.90
N ARG A 450 5.02 -8.83 25.53
CA ARG A 450 6.16 -9.76 25.41
C ARG A 450 6.44 -10.47 26.74
N LYS A 451 6.52 -9.74 27.86
CA LYS A 451 6.77 -10.33 29.19
C LYS A 451 5.67 -11.29 29.59
N ALA A 452 4.42 -10.93 29.32
CA ALA A 452 3.27 -11.79 29.58
C ALA A 452 3.34 -13.09 28.75
N TYR A 453 3.67 -13.00 27.46
CA TYR A 453 3.92 -14.16 26.60
C TYR A 453 5.06 -15.04 27.14
N ALA A 454 6.20 -14.45 27.49
CA ALA A 454 7.36 -15.21 28.00
C ALA A 454 7.09 -15.89 29.35
N ALA A 455 6.11 -15.42 30.11
CA ALA A 455 5.70 -16.01 31.39
C ALA A 455 4.66 -17.15 31.23
N LEU A 456 4.11 -17.35 30.04
CA LEU A 456 3.23 -18.48 29.73
C LEU A 456 3.99 -19.81 29.83
N SER A 457 3.24 -20.89 30.05
CA SER A 457 3.79 -22.25 29.91
C SER A 457 4.21 -22.51 28.47
N GLU A 458 5.10 -23.50 28.25
CA GLU A 458 5.53 -23.86 26.90
C GLU A 458 4.34 -24.26 26.00
N ASP A 459 3.38 -25.02 26.56
CA ASP A 459 2.16 -25.43 25.85
C ASP A 459 1.30 -24.21 25.45
N ASP A 460 1.16 -23.23 26.34
CA ASP A 460 0.41 -22.00 26.07
C ASP A 460 1.11 -21.11 25.04
N GLN A 461 2.44 -21.01 25.08
CA GLN A 461 3.22 -20.33 24.03
C GLN A 461 2.99 -21.02 22.67
N GLN A 462 3.08 -22.35 22.62
CA GLN A 462 2.82 -23.11 21.39
C GLN A 462 1.37 -22.96 20.90
N ALA A 463 0.39 -22.80 21.78
CA ALA A 463 -0.99 -22.50 21.38
C ALA A 463 -1.08 -21.13 20.67
N VAL A 464 -0.43 -20.09 21.20
CA VAL A 464 -0.34 -18.78 20.52
C VAL A 464 0.35 -18.91 19.15
N ILE A 465 1.42 -19.70 19.06
CA ILE A 465 2.08 -19.98 17.77
C ILE A 465 1.13 -20.71 16.81
N ALA A 466 0.35 -21.70 17.29
CA ALA A 466 -0.61 -22.42 16.47
C ALA A 466 -1.70 -21.50 15.91
N PHE A 467 -2.18 -20.55 16.73
CA PHE A 467 -3.09 -19.50 16.29
C PHE A 467 -2.49 -18.65 15.17
N LEU A 468 -1.31 -18.08 15.36
CA LEU A 468 -0.67 -17.25 14.34
C LEU A 468 -0.38 -18.03 13.04
N ARG A 469 0.02 -19.30 13.14
CA ARG A 469 0.22 -20.19 11.99
C ARG A 469 -1.07 -20.61 11.28
N SER A 470 -2.23 -20.39 11.91
CA SER A 470 -3.54 -20.62 11.29
C SER A 470 -3.96 -19.47 10.38
N LEU A 471 -3.38 -18.28 10.53
CA LEU A 471 -3.61 -17.11 9.67
C LEU A 471 -2.78 -17.26 8.40
N GLU A 472 -3.42 -17.39 7.24
CA GLU A 472 -2.75 -17.73 5.99
C GLU A 472 -3.21 -16.90 4.79
N ILE A 473 -2.29 -16.72 3.85
CA ILE A 473 -2.62 -16.37 2.47
C ILE A 473 -3.03 -17.69 1.78
N ALA A 474 -4.25 -17.74 1.25
CA ALA A 474 -4.74 -18.90 0.52
C ALA A 474 -4.01 -19.04 -0.83
N GLU A 475 -3.65 -20.29 -1.17
CA GLU A 475 -2.95 -20.66 -2.41
C GLU A 475 -3.89 -20.94 -3.60
#